data_AF-A0AAP0Q8I6-F1
#
_entry.id   AF-A0AAP0Q8I6-F1
#
_cell.length_a   1.000
_cell.length_b   1.000
_cell.length_c   1.000
_cell.angle_alpha   90.00
_cell.angle_beta   90.00
_cell.angle_gamma   90.00
#
_symmetry.space_group_name_H-M   'P 1'
#
loop_
_entity.id
_entity.type
_entity.pdbx_description
1 polymer ?
#
loop_
_entity_poly.entity_id
_entity_poly.type
_entity_poly.pdbx_seq_one_letter_code
_entity_poly.pdbx_strand_id
1 'polypeptide(L)'
;MYDASESPEGEMHEKDVAKFHCVQPNEIGLVDKMKEEIEFRKQMNIAELNDLDEVTRLELEGFRTGTYLRMEKHDVPFERVEYFDPCDPVFVGGIGLGEQNVGYMQDKLKRHRWWNKKDHNGRHRMLKYTPEHMHCLAMYWGPFAPPQSGVVAVQNLSNNQASFRITATAVVLEFNHEGKLKKKLKWLVISARYSRKLH
;
A
#
# COMPACT_ATOMS: atom_id res chain seq x y z
N MET A 1 -64.77 -12.61 -33.12
CA MET A 1 -66.18 -12.16 -33.01
C MET A 1 -66.73 -12.72 -31.70
N TYR A 2 -67.05 -11.81 -30.75
CA TYR A 2 -68.05 -11.81 -29.64
C TYR A 2 -68.18 -13.05 -28.72
N ASP A 3 -68.33 -12.98 -27.38
CA ASP A 3 -68.81 -11.99 -26.38
C ASP A 3 -68.16 -12.27 -24.99
N ALA A 4 -67.80 -11.28 -24.13
CA ALA A 4 -68.55 -10.65 -23.01
C ALA A 4 -69.20 -11.66 -22.01
N SER A 5 -69.15 -11.62 -20.66
CA SER A 5 -68.89 -10.67 -19.55
C SER A 5 -68.90 -11.49 -18.22
N GLU A 6 -68.17 -11.22 -17.13
CA GLU A 6 -68.55 -10.41 -15.94
C GLU A 6 -67.47 -10.57 -14.81
N SER A 7 -67.26 -9.51 -14.02
CA SER A 7 -66.35 -9.31 -12.86
C SER A 7 -66.92 -9.97 -11.55
N PRO A 8 -66.40 -9.85 -10.27
CA PRO A 8 -65.57 -8.76 -9.72
C PRO A 8 -64.62 -9.04 -8.50
N GLU A 9 -63.97 -7.94 -8.07
CA GLU A 9 -63.43 -7.57 -6.73
C GLU A 9 -62.04 -8.03 -6.25
N GLY A 10 -61.24 -7.01 -5.88
CA GLY A 10 -59.96 -7.11 -5.18
C GLY A 10 -59.18 -5.80 -5.25
N GLU A 11 -59.65 -4.76 -4.57
CA GLU A 11 -58.88 -3.53 -4.32
C GLU A 11 -57.64 -3.83 -3.43
N MET A 12 -56.50 -3.18 -3.71
CA MET A 12 -55.89 -2.18 -2.81
C MET A 12 -54.52 -1.68 -3.28
N HIS A 13 -54.48 -0.35 -3.46
CA HIS A 13 -53.40 0.60 -3.21
C HIS A 13 -52.17 0.73 -4.13
N GLU A 14 -52.34 1.68 -5.06
CA GLU A 14 -51.35 2.65 -5.50
C GLU A 14 -50.95 3.60 -4.35
N LYS A 15 -49.62 3.82 -4.19
CA LYS A 15 -49.02 5.06 -3.67
C LYS A 15 -47.66 5.30 -4.36
N ASP A 16 -47.71 6.18 -5.34
CA ASP A 16 -46.81 7.31 -5.64
C ASP A 16 -45.32 7.17 -5.30
N VAL A 17 -44.46 7.01 -6.31
CA VAL A 17 -43.76 8.08 -7.06
C VAL A 17 -42.52 8.64 -6.33
N ALA A 18 -41.35 8.26 -6.84
CA ALA A 18 -40.27 9.19 -7.12
C ALA A 18 -39.48 8.72 -8.34
N LYS A 19 -39.92 9.22 -9.50
CA LYS A 19 -39.24 9.35 -10.79
C LYS A 19 -37.76 8.94 -10.80
N PHE A 20 -37.45 7.82 -11.43
CA PHE A 20 -36.18 7.68 -12.16
C PHE A 20 -36.25 8.61 -13.37
N HIS A 21 -35.86 9.87 -13.16
CA HIS A 21 -35.66 10.78 -14.26
C HIS A 21 -34.36 10.39 -14.96
N CYS A 22 -34.48 9.79 -16.16
CA CYS A 22 -33.43 9.83 -17.16
C CYS A 22 -33.12 11.30 -17.47
N VAL A 23 -31.91 11.73 -17.09
CA VAL A 23 -31.32 13.00 -17.53
C VAL A 23 -30.07 12.66 -18.34
N GLN A 24 -30.32 12.59 -19.65
CA GLN A 24 -29.47 12.91 -20.81
C GLN A 24 -28.21 12.06 -21.13
N PRO A 25 -28.05 11.64 -22.40
CA PRO A 25 -26.77 11.21 -22.93
C PRO A 25 -25.85 12.43 -23.17
N ASN A 26 -24.55 12.22 -23.01
CA ASN A 26 -23.44 13.12 -23.40
C ASN A 26 -22.92 14.12 -22.36
N GLU A 27 -22.41 13.60 -21.24
CA GLU A 27 -21.09 14.05 -20.79
C GLU A 27 -20.20 12.81 -20.66
N ILE A 28 -19.28 12.61 -21.61
CA ILE A 28 -18.19 11.65 -21.44
C ILE A 28 -17.53 12.02 -20.11
N GLY A 29 -17.58 11.12 -19.13
CA GLY A 29 -17.08 11.40 -17.80
C GLY A 29 -15.64 11.90 -17.89
N LEU A 30 -15.26 12.85 -17.03
CA LEU A 30 -13.88 13.38 -16.99
C LEU A 30 -12.83 12.26 -16.96
N VAL A 31 -13.14 11.17 -16.26
CA VAL A 31 -12.31 9.96 -16.17
C VAL A 31 -12.15 9.29 -17.54
N ASP A 32 -13.22 9.20 -18.33
CA ASP A 32 -13.18 8.59 -19.66
C ASP A 32 -12.44 9.48 -20.65
N LYS A 33 -12.60 10.81 -20.57
CA LYS A 33 -11.77 11.77 -21.33
C LYS A 33 -10.28 11.62 -21.00
N MET A 34 -9.93 11.47 -19.72
CA MET A 34 -8.54 11.24 -19.31
C MET A 34 -8.00 9.88 -19.79
N LYS A 35 -8.82 8.82 -19.80
CA LYS A 35 -8.44 7.53 -20.37
C LYS A 35 -8.20 7.62 -21.87
N GLU A 36 -9.09 8.31 -22.59
CA GLU A 36 -8.95 8.55 -24.03
C GLU A 36 -7.66 9.31 -24.34
N GLU A 37 -7.34 10.37 -23.57
CA GLU A 37 -6.08 11.10 -23.72
C GLU A 37 -4.85 10.22 -23.42
N ILE A 38 -4.90 9.38 -22.38
CA ILE A 38 -3.83 8.43 -22.07
C ILE A 38 -3.67 7.43 -23.22
N GLU A 39 -4.77 6.94 -23.78
CA GLU A 39 -4.74 5.99 -24.88
C GLU A 39 -4.24 6.62 -26.18
N PHE A 40 -4.65 7.86 -26.47
CA PHE A 40 -4.16 8.62 -27.61
C PHE A 40 -2.64 8.84 -27.52
N ARG A 41 -2.13 9.22 -26.34
CA ARG A 41 -0.67 9.32 -26.11
C ARG A 41 0.05 8.01 -26.31
N LYS A 42 -0.51 6.89 -25.83
CA LYS A 42 0.07 5.57 -26.08
C LYS A 42 0.10 5.24 -27.58
N GLN A 43 -0.99 5.52 -28.30
CA GLN A 43 -1.07 5.27 -29.73
C GLN A 43 -0.05 6.11 -30.51
N MET A 44 0.12 7.39 -30.16
CA MET A 44 1.16 8.24 -30.73
C MET A 44 2.55 7.66 -30.48
N ASN A 45 2.87 7.32 -29.24
CA ASN A 45 4.18 6.74 -28.89
C ASN A 45 4.44 5.44 -29.67
N ILE A 46 3.42 4.57 -29.79
CA ILE A 46 3.54 3.31 -30.55
C ILE A 46 3.77 3.57 -32.03
N ALA A 47 3.06 4.53 -32.63
CA ALA A 47 3.24 4.89 -34.04
C ALA A 47 4.66 5.42 -34.29
N GLU A 48 5.14 6.35 -33.46
CA GLU A 48 6.50 6.91 -33.57
C GLU A 48 7.58 5.83 -33.38
N LEU A 49 7.38 4.87 -32.46
CA LEU A 49 8.31 3.78 -32.22
C LEU A 49 8.32 2.70 -33.31
N ASN A 50 7.24 2.55 -34.08
CA ASN A 50 7.15 1.55 -35.14
C ASN A 50 7.89 1.95 -36.41
N ASP A 51 8.08 3.25 -36.64
CA ASP A 51 8.81 3.77 -37.80
C ASP A 51 10.34 3.63 -37.63
N LEU A 52 10.81 3.34 -36.42
CA LEU A 52 12.22 3.13 -36.11
C LEU A 52 12.68 1.71 -36.43
N ASP A 53 13.95 1.59 -36.78
CA ASP A 53 14.66 0.33 -36.97
C ASP A 53 14.75 -0.49 -35.67
N GLU A 54 14.82 -1.81 -35.79
CA GLU A 54 14.73 -2.73 -34.66
C GLU A 54 15.86 -2.55 -33.63
N VAL A 55 17.06 -2.19 -34.09
CA VAL A 55 18.23 -1.95 -33.23
C VAL A 55 18.00 -0.70 -32.39
N THR A 56 17.67 0.43 -33.03
CA THR A 56 17.39 1.70 -32.34
C THR A 56 16.17 1.57 -31.42
N ARG A 57 15.16 0.80 -31.82
CA ARG A 57 13.97 0.54 -30.98
C ARG A 57 14.32 -0.20 -29.69
N LEU A 58 15.20 -1.20 -29.76
CA LEU A 58 15.65 -1.94 -28.58
C LEU A 58 16.42 -1.05 -27.60
N GLU A 59 17.25 -0.13 -28.10
CA GLU A 59 18.04 0.80 -27.27
C GLU A 59 17.16 1.84 -26.56
N LEU A 60 16.07 2.29 -27.20
CA LEU A 60 15.17 3.31 -26.65
C LEU A 60 14.09 2.74 -25.72
N GLU A 61 13.36 1.71 -26.17
CA GLU A 61 12.21 1.14 -25.45
C GLU A 61 12.64 0.00 -24.50
N GLY A 62 13.74 -0.69 -24.83
CA GLY A 62 14.10 -1.95 -24.19
C GLY A 62 13.21 -3.10 -24.64
N PHE A 63 13.07 -4.11 -23.77
CA PHE A 63 12.26 -5.30 -24.05
C PHE A 63 10.79 -5.08 -23.69
N ARG A 64 9.89 -5.31 -24.65
CA ARG A 64 8.44 -5.21 -24.43
C ARG A 64 7.92 -6.28 -23.48
N THR A 65 6.90 -5.91 -22.70
CA THR A 65 6.15 -6.82 -21.85
C THR A 65 5.60 -8.01 -22.66
N GLY A 66 5.82 -9.24 -22.18
CA GLY A 66 5.41 -10.48 -22.85
C GLY A 66 6.50 -11.16 -23.69
N THR A 67 7.66 -10.53 -23.88
CA THR A 67 8.81 -11.14 -24.56
C THR A 67 9.50 -12.14 -23.61
N TYR A 68 9.75 -13.37 -24.09
CA TYR A 68 10.52 -14.36 -23.33
C TYR A 68 12.03 -14.05 -23.43
N LEU A 69 12.67 -13.87 -22.29
CA LEU A 69 14.09 -13.53 -22.20
C LEU A 69 14.85 -14.59 -21.41
N ARG A 70 16.10 -14.84 -21.81
CA ARG A 70 17.07 -15.59 -21.03
C ARG A 70 17.96 -14.60 -20.29
N MET A 71 17.92 -14.64 -18.96
CA MET A 71 18.77 -13.82 -18.10
C MET A 71 19.86 -14.68 -17.49
N GLU A 72 21.10 -14.21 -17.57
CA GLU A 72 22.25 -14.83 -16.90
C GLU A 72 22.63 -13.96 -15.72
N LYS A 73 22.60 -14.56 -14.51
CA LYS A 73 22.96 -13.86 -13.27
C LYS A 73 24.24 -14.44 -12.73
N HIS A 74 25.24 -13.59 -12.57
CA HIS A 74 26.50 -13.92 -11.91
C HIS A 74 26.37 -13.74 -10.38
N ASP A 75 27.29 -14.36 -9.64
CA ASP A 75 27.42 -14.24 -8.18
C ASP A 75 26.17 -14.66 -7.38
N VAL A 76 25.51 -15.74 -7.81
CA VAL A 76 24.43 -16.36 -7.03
C VAL A 76 25.04 -17.20 -5.91
N PRO A 77 24.67 -16.98 -4.63
CA PRO A 77 25.12 -17.82 -3.52
C PRO A 77 24.79 -19.29 -3.77
N PHE A 78 25.73 -20.18 -3.45
CA PHE A 78 25.60 -21.61 -3.77
C PHE A 78 24.43 -22.25 -3.00
N GLU A 79 24.09 -21.74 -1.82
CA GLU A 79 22.97 -22.22 -1.00
C GLU A 79 21.64 -22.11 -1.76
N ARG A 80 21.47 -21.07 -2.59
CA ARG A 80 20.26 -20.91 -3.39
C ARG A 80 20.15 -21.91 -4.52
N VAL A 81 21.29 -22.38 -5.03
CA VAL A 81 21.36 -23.39 -6.10
C VAL A 81 21.15 -24.79 -5.51
N GLU A 82 21.73 -25.05 -4.34
CA GLU A 82 21.60 -26.33 -3.64
C GLU A 82 20.19 -26.58 -3.10
N TYR A 83 19.58 -25.57 -2.46
CA TYR A 83 18.26 -25.65 -1.85
C TYR A 83 17.16 -25.02 -2.73
N PHE A 84 17.23 -25.20 -4.05
CA PHE A 84 16.19 -24.69 -4.94
C PHE A 84 14.93 -25.57 -4.89
N ASP A 85 13.84 -25.02 -4.36
CA ASP A 85 12.51 -25.64 -4.40
C ASP A 85 11.71 -25.09 -5.60
N PRO A 86 11.29 -25.93 -6.57
CA PRO A 86 10.44 -25.50 -7.68
C PRO A 86 9.08 -24.93 -7.26
N CYS A 87 8.61 -25.22 -6.04
CA CYS A 87 7.36 -24.67 -5.51
C CYS A 87 7.49 -23.23 -4.98
N ASP A 88 8.71 -22.71 -4.82
CA ASP A 88 8.98 -21.34 -4.40
C ASP A 88 9.29 -20.44 -5.63
N PRO A 89 8.35 -19.59 -6.08
CA PRO A 89 8.51 -18.84 -7.32
C PRO A 89 9.60 -17.77 -7.20
N VAL A 90 10.40 -17.63 -8.25
CA VAL A 90 11.41 -16.57 -8.36
C VAL A 90 10.85 -15.39 -9.15
N PHE A 91 10.67 -14.26 -8.47
CA PHE A 91 10.35 -12.99 -9.11
C PHE A 91 11.61 -12.18 -9.39
N VAL A 92 11.67 -11.56 -10.56
CA VAL A 92 12.74 -10.63 -10.97
C VAL A 92 12.08 -9.30 -11.32
N GLY A 93 12.57 -8.21 -10.73
CA GLY A 93 12.07 -6.87 -10.96
C GLY A 93 13.21 -5.87 -11.10
N GLY A 94 12.97 -4.78 -11.81
CA GLY A 94 13.88 -3.65 -11.89
C GLY A 94 13.80 -2.78 -10.63
N ILE A 95 14.94 -2.33 -10.13
CA ILE A 95 15.02 -1.37 -9.01
C ILE A 95 15.20 0.02 -9.62
N GLY A 96 14.33 0.96 -9.25
CA GLY A 96 14.43 2.34 -9.74
C GLY A 96 15.70 3.04 -9.24
N LEU A 97 16.22 4.02 -9.98
CA LEU A 97 17.42 4.78 -9.59
C LEU A 97 17.30 5.42 -8.19
N GLY A 98 16.09 5.87 -7.82
CA GLY A 98 15.83 6.41 -6.49
C GLY A 98 15.82 5.36 -5.37
N GLU A 99 15.43 4.13 -5.69
CA GLU A 99 15.25 3.03 -4.72
C GLU A 99 16.57 2.33 -4.35
N GLN A 100 17.63 2.58 -5.12
CA GLN A 100 18.99 2.10 -4.81
C GLN A 100 19.57 2.78 -3.58
N ASN A 101 19.08 3.97 -3.24
CA ASN A 101 19.57 4.74 -2.10
C ASN A 101 18.95 4.23 -0.79
N VAL A 102 19.72 4.37 0.29
CA VAL A 102 19.31 4.02 1.65
C VAL A 102 19.22 5.27 2.52
N GLY A 103 18.26 5.27 3.44
CA GLY A 103 18.09 6.36 4.40
C GLY A 103 16.89 6.13 5.30
N TYR A 104 16.46 7.20 5.99
CA TYR A 104 15.29 7.14 6.85
C TYR A 104 14.02 7.37 6.02
N MET A 105 13.11 6.41 6.03
CA MET A 105 11.76 6.58 5.51
C MET A 105 10.80 6.92 6.64
N GLN A 106 9.91 7.86 6.36
CA GLN A 106 8.82 8.25 7.25
C GLN A 106 7.51 7.74 6.68
N ASP A 107 6.85 6.88 7.46
CA ASP A 107 5.64 6.19 7.04
C ASP A 107 4.49 6.51 7.99
N LYS A 108 3.28 6.59 7.41
CA LYS A 108 2.03 6.68 8.16
C LYS A 108 1.50 5.27 8.43
N LEU A 109 1.88 4.71 9.57
CA LEU A 109 1.57 3.33 9.95
C LEU A 109 0.30 3.23 10.79
N LYS A 110 -0.53 2.22 10.52
CA LYS A 110 -1.72 1.84 11.30
C LYS A 110 -1.66 0.36 11.63
N ARG A 111 -1.96 0.01 12.89
CA ARG A 111 -2.11 -1.40 13.29
C ARG A 111 -3.30 -2.02 12.54
N HIS A 112 -3.12 -3.23 12.04
CA HIS A 112 -4.17 -3.94 11.34
C HIS A 112 -5.34 -4.27 12.28
N ARG A 113 -6.59 -4.15 11.81
CA ARG A 113 -7.80 -4.32 12.62
C ARG A 113 -7.92 -5.71 13.24
N TRP A 114 -7.47 -6.73 12.52
CA TRP A 114 -7.53 -8.14 12.94
C TRP A 114 -6.27 -8.62 13.67
N TRP A 115 -5.27 -7.76 13.83
CA TRP A 115 -4.07 -8.10 14.60
C TRP A 115 -4.31 -7.88 16.09
N ASN A 116 -4.49 -8.97 16.83
CA ASN A 116 -4.70 -8.94 18.28
C ASN A 116 -3.41 -9.30 19.02
N LYS A 117 -2.77 -8.29 19.63
CA LYS A 117 -1.71 -8.50 20.63
C LYS A 117 -2.25 -8.09 21.98
N LYS A 118 -2.44 -9.05 22.88
CA LYS A 118 -2.88 -8.78 24.25
C LYS A 118 -1.71 -8.15 25.00
N ASP A 119 -1.86 -6.89 25.42
CA ASP A 119 -0.91 -6.27 26.33
C ASP A 119 -1.15 -6.80 27.75
N HIS A 120 -0.10 -7.24 28.42
CA HIS A 120 -0.21 -7.83 29.75
C HIS A 120 -0.51 -6.80 30.86
N ASN A 121 -0.37 -5.48 30.63
CA ASN A 121 -0.30 -4.49 31.73
C ASN A 121 -0.94 -3.10 31.51
N GLY A 122 -1.71 -2.85 30.43
CA GLY A 122 -2.68 -1.74 30.36
C GLY A 122 -2.25 -0.28 30.63
N ARG A 123 -0.95 0.06 30.67
CA ARG A 123 -0.47 1.44 30.95
C ARG A 123 0.37 2.02 29.80
N HIS A 124 -0.12 3.09 29.19
CA HIS A 124 0.53 3.80 28.07
C HIS A 124 1.28 5.07 28.51
N ARG A 125 2.58 5.17 28.23
CA ARG A 125 3.39 6.41 28.26
C ARG A 125 4.50 6.33 27.19
N MET A 126 4.65 7.39 26.39
CA MET A 126 5.52 7.53 25.19
C MET A 126 5.40 6.31 24.26
N LEU A 127 4.58 6.39 23.21
CA LEU A 127 4.04 5.29 22.38
C LEU A 127 5.03 4.14 22.11
N LYS A 128 5.25 3.28 23.11
CA LYS A 128 5.96 2.00 22.99
C LYS A 128 5.18 1.04 22.07
N TYR A 129 3.93 1.40 21.75
CA TYR A 129 2.98 0.65 20.97
C TYR A 129 2.26 1.59 20.01
N THR A 130 1.93 1.07 18.83
CA THR A 130 1.04 1.69 17.85
C THR A 130 -0.34 1.86 18.48
N PRO A 131 -0.91 3.09 18.53
CA PRO A 131 -2.20 3.28 19.16
C PRO A 131 -3.29 2.49 18.41
N GLU A 132 -4.23 1.91 19.16
CA GLU A 132 -5.33 1.14 18.58
C GLU A 132 -6.20 2.04 17.69
N HIS A 133 -6.43 1.59 16.46
CA HIS A 133 -7.21 2.27 15.41
C HIS A 133 -6.72 3.67 14.96
N MET A 134 -5.55 4.13 15.43
CA MET A 134 -4.97 5.40 15.01
C MET A 134 -3.75 5.20 14.10
N HIS A 135 -3.55 6.16 13.19
CA HIS A 135 -2.33 6.26 12.42
C HIS A 135 -1.25 6.92 13.28
N CYS A 136 -0.04 6.38 13.23
CA CYS A 136 1.15 6.96 13.83
C CYS A 136 2.24 7.13 12.79
N LEU A 137 3.15 8.08 13.04
CA LEU A 137 4.33 8.23 12.21
C LEU A 137 5.39 7.24 12.70
N ALA A 138 5.85 6.39 11.79
CA ALA A 138 6.97 5.50 11.99
C ALA A 138 8.14 6.01 11.16
N MET A 139 9.35 5.92 11.72
CA MET A 139 10.58 6.18 10.96
C MET A 139 11.48 4.96 11.08
N TYR A 140 11.97 4.46 9.96
CA TYR A 140 12.93 3.35 9.92
C TYR A 140 13.97 3.59 8.84
N TRP A 141 15.13 2.95 9.00
CA TRP A 141 16.20 3.00 8.03
C TRP A 141 16.08 1.83 7.06
N GLY A 142 16.14 2.09 5.77
CA GLY A 142 15.98 1.08 4.72
C GLY A 142 16.15 1.64 3.30
N PRO A 143 15.93 0.81 2.26
CA PRO A 143 15.96 1.24 0.86
C PRO A 143 14.78 2.15 0.55
N PHE A 144 15.01 3.26 -0.15
CA PHE A 144 13.94 4.20 -0.45
C PHE A 144 12.83 3.58 -1.30
N ALA A 145 11.59 3.93 -0.97
CA ALA A 145 10.42 3.63 -1.77
C ALA A 145 9.75 4.96 -2.19
N PRO A 146 9.09 5.01 -3.37
CA PRO A 146 8.38 6.20 -3.80
C PRO A 146 7.31 6.64 -2.78
N PRO A 147 7.09 7.96 -2.60
CA PRO A 147 6.00 8.45 -1.75
C PRO A 147 4.66 7.87 -2.18
N GLN A 148 3.76 7.68 -1.22
CA GLN A 148 2.45 7.04 -1.40
C GLN A 148 2.49 5.54 -1.73
N SER A 149 3.67 4.91 -1.72
CA SER A 149 3.79 3.45 -1.80
C SER A 149 3.22 2.79 -0.54
N GLY A 150 2.50 1.68 -0.73
CA GLY A 150 1.95 0.88 0.37
C GLY A 150 3.00 -0.05 0.96
N VAL A 151 3.06 -0.13 2.29
CA VAL A 151 3.97 -0.99 3.04
C VAL A 151 3.16 -1.87 4.00
N VAL A 152 3.53 -3.15 4.10
CA VAL A 152 2.91 -4.11 5.02
C VAL A 152 3.97 -4.64 5.97
N ALA A 153 3.67 -4.63 7.26
CA ALA A 153 4.57 -5.16 8.28
C ALA A 153 4.03 -6.47 8.86
N VAL A 154 4.91 -7.47 8.94
CA VAL A 154 4.64 -8.78 9.53
C VAL A 154 5.63 -9.00 10.67
N GLN A 155 5.16 -9.49 11.83
CA GLN A 155 6.03 -9.71 12.99
C GLN A 155 6.80 -11.04 12.89
N ASN A 156 6.17 -12.10 12.38
CA ASN A 156 6.75 -13.45 12.32
C ASN A 156 6.34 -14.15 11.01
N LEU A 157 7.31 -14.73 10.31
CA LEU A 157 7.11 -15.47 9.06
C LEU A 157 6.94 -16.98 9.27
N SER A 158 7.21 -17.50 10.47
CA SER A 158 7.06 -18.93 10.76
C SER A 158 5.61 -19.40 10.58
N ASN A 159 5.44 -20.63 10.09
CA ASN A 159 4.12 -21.18 9.79
C ASN A 159 3.33 -21.64 11.03
N ASN A 160 3.92 -21.54 12.23
CA ASN A 160 3.37 -22.11 13.47
C ASN A 160 2.37 -21.19 14.21
N GLN A 161 1.74 -20.24 13.50
CA GLN A 161 0.79 -19.30 14.09
C GLN A 161 -0.58 -19.40 13.42
N ALA A 162 -1.60 -19.70 14.24
CA ALA A 162 -3.01 -19.76 13.85
C ALA A 162 -3.71 -18.38 13.83
N SER A 163 -2.99 -17.31 14.20
CA SER A 163 -3.52 -15.95 14.21
C SER A 163 -3.25 -15.20 12.90
N PHE A 164 -4.02 -14.14 12.66
CA PHE A 164 -3.75 -13.18 11.59
C PHE A 164 -2.30 -12.68 11.66
N ARG A 165 -1.55 -12.67 10.55
CA ARG A 165 -0.08 -12.43 10.55
C ARG A 165 0.32 -10.99 10.27
N ILE A 166 -0.45 -10.29 9.44
CA ILE A 166 -0.16 -8.90 9.10
C ILE A 166 -0.41 -8.04 10.35
N THR A 167 0.64 -7.38 10.83
CA THR A 167 0.59 -6.59 12.07
C THR A 167 0.14 -5.17 11.81
N ALA A 168 0.65 -4.57 10.73
CA ALA A 168 0.36 -3.19 10.40
C ALA A 168 0.38 -2.95 8.89
N THR A 169 -0.37 -1.96 8.48
CA THR A 169 -0.40 -1.41 7.12
C THR A 169 0.08 0.04 7.19
N ALA A 170 0.93 0.44 6.27
CA ALA A 170 1.51 1.76 6.24
C ALA A 170 1.56 2.31 4.82
N VAL A 171 1.72 3.62 4.72
CA VAL A 171 1.94 4.33 3.45
C VAL A 171 3.15 5.23 3.64
N VAL A 172 4.09 5.16 2.69
CA VAL A 172 5.29 6.00 2.69
C VAL A 172 4.88 7.45 2.47
N LEU A 173 5.36 8.35 3.32
CA LEU A 173 5.12 9.79 3.17
C LEU A 173 6.30 10.46 2.49
N GLU A 174 7.48 10.30 3.07
CA GLU A 174 8.69 11.03 2.68
C GLU A 174 9.93 10.23 3.12
N PHE A 175 11.06 10.49 2.47
CA PHE A 175 12.36 9.94 2.84
C PHE A 175 13.37 11.07 3.08
N ASN A 176 14.23 10.88 4.08
CA ASN A 176 15.27 11.83 4.48
C ASN A 176 16.55 11.08 4.82
N HIS A 177 17.72 11.68 4.55
CA HIS A 177 19.00 11.11 5.00
C HIS A 177 19.22 11.29 6.52
N GLU A 178 18.49 12.22 7.15
CA GLU A 178 18.57 12.48 8.60
C GLU A 178 17.22 12.27 9.29
N GLY A 179 17.21 11.46 10.34
CA GLY A 179 16.05 11.29 11.22
C GLY A 179 16.09 12.22 12.43
N LYS A 180 15.38 13.35 12.40
CA LYS A 180 15.28 14.26 13.57
C LYS A 180 14.17 13.82 14.54
N LEU A 181 14.44 12.78 15.33
CA LEU A 181 13.53 12.30 16.39
C LEU A 181 13.87 12.94 17.75
N LYS A 182 12.88 13.57 18.39
CA LYS A 182 13.04 14.18 19.73
C LYS A 182 12.32 13.36 20.79
N LYS A 183 13.00 13.08 21.90
CA LYS A 183 12.42 12.39 23.07
C LYS A 183 12.45 13.29 24.29
N LYS A 184 11.28 13.48 24.92
CA LYS A 184 11.16 14.28 26.15
C LYS A 184 11.70 13.49 27.34
N LEU A 185 12.80 13.96 27.93
CA LEU A 185 13.33 13.47 29.20
C LEU A 185 12.80 14.36 30.33
N LYS A 186 12.23 13.74 31.38
CA LYS A 186 11.87 14.42 32.62
C LYS A 186 12.76 13.89 33.73
N TRP A 187 13.64 14.73 34.24
CA TRP A 187 14.43 14.44 35.43
C TRP A 187 13.57 14.71 36.67
N LEU A 188 13.57 13.80 37.63
CA LEU A 188 12.95 14.03 38.94
C LEU A 188 14.07 14.34 39.93
N VAL A 189 14.02 15.53 40.52
CA VAL A 189 14.92 15.93 41.60
C VAL A 189 14.19 15.70 42.91
N ILE A 190 14.78 14.90 43.79
CA ILE A 190 14.30 14.70 45.16
C ILE A 190 15.19 15.53 46.06
N SER A 191 14.62 16.54 46.73
CA SER A 191 15.32 17.35 47.71
C SER A 191 15.26 16.69 49.08
N ALA A 192 16.42 16.33 49.64
CA ALA A 192 16.55 15.86 51.02
C ALA A 192 17.09 17.01 51.88
N ARG A 193 16.35 17.37 52.94
CA ARG A 193 16.79 18.38 53.92
C ARG A 193 17.39 17.64 55.13
N TYR A 194 18.71 17.66 55.27
CA TYR A 194 19.40 17.10 56.43
C TYR A 194 19.49 18.16 57.54
N SER A 195 18.86 17.90 58.68
CA SER A 195 19.00 18.70 59.89
C SER A 195 20.02 18.03 60.81
N ARG A 196 21.11 18.75 61.18
CA ARG A 196 22.03 18.28 62.22
C ARG A 196 21.36 18.50 63.58
N LYS A 197 21.11 17.43 64.33
CA LYS A 197 20.82 17.52 65.77
C LYS A 197 22.11 17.96 66.47
N LEU A 198 22.13 19.21 66.95
CA LEU A 198 23.11 19.64 67.95
C LEU A 198 22.76 18.93 69.27
N HIS A 199 23.77 18.31 69.88
CA HIS A 199 23.66 17.47 71.06
C HIS A 199 24.04 18.24 72.32
#